data_AF-A0A7V8NPD3-F1
#
_entry.id   AF-A0A7V8NPD3-F1
#
_cell.length_a   1.000
_cell.length_b   1.000
_cell.length_c   1.000
_cell.angle_alpha   90.00
_cell.angle_beta   90.00
_cell.angle_gamma   90.00
#
_symmetry.space_group_name_H-M   'P 1'
#
loop_
_entity.id
_entity.type
_entity.pdbx_description
1 polymer ?
#
loop_
_entity_poly.entity_id
_entity_poly.type
_entity_poly.pdbx_seq_one_letter_code
_entity_poly.pdbx_strand_id
1 'polypeptide(L)'
;MTSAKLESALRAIGAERYHHRHPFHQLMHEGKLTHPQLQAWALNRYYYQSIIPIKDAIILSRAEDPAFRRAWRKRIIDHDGDGTRPVSRPR
;
A
#
# COMPACT_ATOMS: atom_id res chain seq x y z
N MET A 1 -26.93 -8.01 6.59
CA MET A 1 -26.31 -6.67 6.69
C MET A 1 -26.49 -5.97 5.35
N THR A 2 -26.98 -4.73 5.29
CA THR A 2 -27.08 -3.99 4.01
C THR A 2 -25.70 -3.57 3.54
N SER A 3 -25.53 -3.28 2.25
CA SER A 3 -24.25 -2.79 1.70
C SER A 3 -23.73 -1.56 2.46
N ALA A 4 -24.58 -0.57 2.72
CA ALA A 4 -24.22 0.61 3.50
C ALA A 4 -23.78 0.29 4.93
N LYS A 5 -24.45 -0.66 5.60
CA LYS A 5 -24.06 -1.10 6.96
C LYS A 5 -22.70 -1.82 6.95
N LEU A 6 -22.42 -2.64 5.93
CA LEU A 6 -21.12 -3.29 5.77
C LEU A 6 -20.01 -2.25 5.54
N GLU A 7 -20.22 -1.29 4.64
CA GLU A 7 -19.24 -0.23 4.37
C GLU A 7 -18.92 0.56 5.64
N SER A 8 -19.96 0.96 6.39
CA SER A 8 -19.77 1.67 7.65
C SER A 8 -18.94 0.86 8.65
N ALA A 9 -19.15 -0.45 8.74
CA ALA A 9 -18.38 -1.33 9.62
C ALA A 9 -16.90 -1.42 9.19
N LEU A 10 -16.64 -1.55 7.88
CA LEU A 10 -15.26 -1.57 7.35
C LEU A 10 -14.53 -0.25 7.61
N ARG A 11 -15.22 0.89 7.47
CA ARG A 11 -14.66 2.22 7.74
C ARG A 11 -14.36 2.44 9.22
N ALA A 12 -15.20 1.93 10.11
CA ALA A 12 -14.97 2.01 11.57
C ALA A 12 -13.65 1.31 11.97
N ILE A 13 -13.34 0.14 11.40
CA ILE A 13 -12.06 -0.54 11.63
C ILE A 13 -10.89 0.35 11.18
N GLY A 14 -11.01 1.02 10.03
CA GLY A 14 -10.00 1.96 9.56
C GLY A 14 -9.76 3.11 10.53
N ALA A 15 -10.82 3.74 11.04
CA ALA A 15 -10.71 4.84 12.00
C ALA A 15 -10.01 4.43 13.32
N GLU A 16 -10.21 3.19 13.75
CA GLU A 16 -9.65 2.68 15.00
C GLU A 16 -8.25 2.10 14.85
N ARG A 17 -8.01 1.33 13.78
CA ARG A 17 -6.86 0.42 13.67
C ARG A 17 -5.88 0.78 12.57
N TYR A 18 -6.17 1.76 11.71
CA TYR A 18 -5.23 2.13 10.65
C TYR A 18 -3.94 2.74 11.23
N HIS A 19 -2.79 2.41 10.66
CA HIS A 19 -1.47 2.67 11.23
C HIS A 19 -1.13 4.16 11.43
N HIS A 20 -1.91 5.10 10.87
CA HIS A 20 -1.74 6.53 11.10
C HIS A 20 -1.77 6.91 12.59
N ARG A 21 -2.47 6.13 13.43
CA ARG A 21 -2.53 6.34 14.89
C ARG A 21 -1.35 5.72 15.64
N HIS A 22 -0.50 4.94 14.97
CA HIS A 22 0.63 4.31 15.63
C HIS A 22 1.63 5.38 16.09
N PRO A 23 2.18 5.31 17.32
CA PRO A 23 3.08 6.32 17.86
C PRO A 23 4.26 6.66 16.93
N PHE A 24 4.84 5.64 16.29
CA PHE A 24 5.91 5.86 15.30
C PHE A 24 5.48 6.74 14.11
N HIS A 25 4.25 6.55 13.61
CA HIS A 25 3.72 7.34 12.50
C HIS A 25 3.41 8.78 12.94
N GLN A 26 2.92 8.97 14.17
CA GLN A 26 2.73 10.31 14.75
C GLN A 26 4.06 11.05 14.89
N LEU A 27 5.09 10.41 15.47
CA LEU A 27 6.43 10.99 15.57
C LEU A 27 7.02 11.35 14.19
N MET A 28 6.79 10.50 13.18
CA MET A 28 7.22 10.78 11.81
C MET A 28 6.52 12.00 11.22
N HIS A 29 5.19 12.11 11.37
CA HIS A 29 4.40 13.24 10.86
C HIS A 29 4.74 14.55 11.58
N GLU A 30 5.08 14.49 12.86
CA GLU A 30 5.50 15.64 13.66
C GLU A 30 6.97 16.02 13.44
N GLY A 31 7.72 15.29 12.61
CA GLY A 31 9.14 15.55 12.35
C GLY A 31 10.06 15.25 13.53
N LYS A 32 9.63 14.41 14.48
CA LYS A 32 10.34 14.10 15.73
C LYS A 32 11.23 12.86 15.65
N LEU A 33 11.24 12.15 14.53
CA LEU A 33 12.15 11.01 14.34
C LEU A 33 13.60 11.50 14.20
N THR A 34 14.52 10.76 14.80
CA THR A 34 15.94 10.92 14.51
C THR A 34 16.26 10.43 13.10
N HIS A 35 17.36 10.88 12.53
CA HIS A 35 17.78 10.44 11.19
C HIS A 35 17.90 8.91 11.07
N PRO A 36 18.53 8.17 12.02
CA PRO A 36 18.57 6.71 11.96
C PRO A 36 17.18 6.05 12.03
N GLN A 37 16.23 6.60 12.79
CA GLN A 37 14.87 6.07 12.86
C GLN A 37 14.14 6.21 11.52
N LEU A 38 14.31 7.35 10.84
CA LEU A 38 13.73 7.58 9.52
C LEU A 38 14.38 6.66 8.47
N GLN A 39 15.69 6.46 8.50
CA GLN A 39 16.39 5.50 7.63
C GLN A 39 15.88 4.07 7.84
N ALA A 40 15.73 3.63 9.10
CA ALA A 40 15.18 2.32 9.42
C ALA A 40 13.74 2.16 8.89
N TRP A 41 12.90 3.18 9.04
CA TRP A 41 11.56 3.18 8.45
C TRP A 41 11.60 3.07 6.92
N ALA A 42 12.45 3.85 6.26
CA ALA A 42 12.55 3.84 4.80
C ALA A 42 13.00 2.47 4.27
N LEU A 43 14.01 1.85 4.89
CA LEU A 43 14.48 0.51 4.53
C LEU A 43 13.39 -0.56 4.68
N ASN A 44 12.70 -0.57 5.82
CA ASN A 44 11.64 -1.55 6.08
C ASN A 44 10.42 -1.29 5.18
N ARG A 45 10.10 -0.02 4.92
CA ARG A 45 8.97 0.34 4.04
C ARG A 45 9.28 0.01 2.59
N TYR A 46 10.52 0.14 2.14
CA TYR A 46 10.95 -0.35 0.83
C TYR A 46 10.63 -1.83 0.66
N TYR A 47 10.98 -2.67 1.63
CA TYR A 47 10.66 -4.10 1.58
C TYR A 47 9.15 -4.36 1.51
N TYR A 48 8.35 -3.66 2.33
CA TYR A 48 6.89 -3.76 2.22
C TYR A 48 6.41 -3.41 0.80
N GLN A 49 6.89 -2.29 0.23
CA GLN A 49 6.50 -1.84 -1.11
C GLN A 49 6.91 -2.84 -2.20
N SER A 50 8.11 -3.41 -2.13
CA SER A 50 8.60 -4.38 -3.12
C SER A 50 7.81 -5.70 -3.14
N ILE A 51 7.13 -6.04 -2.03
CA ILE A 51 6.31 -7.25 -1.93
C ILE A 51 4.87 -7.03 -2.44
N ILE A 52 4.38 -5.78 -2.48
CA ILE A 52 3.01 -5.49 -2.96
C ILE A 52 2.70 -6.09 -4.34
N PRO A 53 3.51 -5.90 -5.39
CA PRO A 53 3.23 -6.46 -6.71
C PRO A 53 3.19 -8.00 -6.70
N ILE A 54 4.04 -8.65 -5.90
CA ILE A 54 4.04 -10.11 -5.71
C ILE A 54 2.73 -10.57 -5.07
N LYS A 55 2.31 -9.91 -3.98
CA LYS A 55 1.04 -10.16 -3.30
C LYS A 55 -0.15 -9.94 -4.24
N ASP A 56 -0.12 -8.89 -5.07
CA ASP A 56 -1.18 -8.62 -6.04
C ASP A 56 -1.19 -9.65 -7.19
N ALA A 57 -0.04 -10.19 -7.60
CA ALA A 57 0.04 -11.29 -8.56
C ALA A 57 -0.56 -12.60 -8.01
N ILE A 58 -0.40 -12.88 -6.71
CA ILE A 58 -1.05 -14.04 -6.05
C ILE A 58 -2.58 -13.90 -6.04
N ILE A 59 -3.11 -12.69 -5.83
CA ILE A 59 -4.55 -12.45 -5.94
C ILE A 59 -5.01 -12.69 -7.38
N LEU A 60 -4.24 -12.19 -8.36
CA LEU A 60 -4.56 -12.31 -9.78
C LEU A 60 -4.58 -13.77 -10.26
N SER A 61 -3.64 -14.60 -9.79
CA SER A 61 -3.54 -16.02 -10.18
C SER A 61 -4.73 -16.86 -9.71
N ARG A 62 -5.44 -16.41 -8.67
CA ARG A 62 -6.64 -17.07 -8.13
C ARG A 62 -7.95 -16.56 -8.73
N ALA A 63 -7.90 -15.55 -9.60
CA ALA A 63 -9.10 -14.92 -10.13
C ALA A 63 -9.58 -15.56 -11.44
N GLU A 64 -10.81 -16.07 -11.45
CA GLU A 64 -11.41 -16.72 -12.62
C GLU A 64 -12.00 -15.72 -13.63
N ASP A 65 -12.58 -14.61 -13.15
CA ASP A 65 -13.19 -13.57 -13.98
C ASP A 65 -12.13 -12.75 -14.76
N PRO A 66 -12.15 -12.77 -16.11
CA PRO A 66 -11.26 -11.95 -16.93
C PRO A 66 -11.42 -10.43 -16.72
N ALA A 67 -12.62 -9.94 -16.40
CA ALA A 67 -12.85 -8.52 -16.17
C ALA A 67 -12.15 -8.06 -14.89
N PHE A 68 -12.30 -8.81 -13.79
CA PHE A 68 -11.53 -8.60 -12.57
C PHE A 68 -10.02 -8.62 -12.83
N ARG A 69 -9.51 -9.62 -13.56
CA ARG A 69 -8.06 -9.69 -13.85
C ARG A 69 -7.54 -8.45 -14.59
N ARG A 70 -8.28 -7.96 -15.59
CA ARG A 70 -7.94 -6.74 -16.33
C ARG A 70 -7.93 -5.50 -15.46
N ALA A 71 -8.88 -5.37 -14.53
CA ALA A 71 -8.91 -4.25 -13.58
C ALA A 71 -7.78 -4.35 -12.55
N TRP A 72 -7.52 -5.54 -12.00
CA TRP A 72 -6.56 -5.74 -10.92
C TRP A 72 -5.10 -5.60 -11.37
N ARG A 73 -4.76 -6.04 -12.59
CA ARG A 73 -3.37 -5.97 -13.12
C ARG A 73 -2.77 -4.56 -13.07
N LYS A 74 -3.61 -3.51 -13.11
CA LYS A 74 -3.16 -2.13 -13.01
C LYS A 74 -2.34 -1.88 -11.74
N ARG A 75 -2.68 -2.53 -10.62
CA ARG A 75 -1.94 -2.40 -9.36
C ARG A 75 -0.49 -2.85 -9.47
N ILE A 76 -0.23 -3.92 -10.22
CA ILE A 76 1.12 -4.44 -10.46
C ILE A 76 1.89 -3.45 -11.33
N ILE A 77 1.29 -3.00 -12.44
CA ILE A 77 1.91 -2.02 -13.35
C ILE A 77 2.22 -0.70 -12.63
N ASP A 78 1.34 -0.24 -11.73
CA ASP A 78 1.57 0.99 -10.96
C ASP A 78 2.75 0.87 -9.98
N HIS A 79 3.12 -0.34 -9.55
CA HIS A 79 4.29 -0.59 -8.68
C HIS A 79 5.56 -0.90 -9.49
N ASP A 80 5.49 -1.79 -10.47
CA ASP A 80 6.65 -2.28 -11.24
C ASP A 80 7.01 -1.35 -12.41
N GLY A 81 6.08 -0.49 -12.83
CA GLY A 81 6.16 0.28 -14.05
C GLY A 81 5.76 -0.51 -15.30
N ASP A 82 5.72 0.18 -16.43
CA ASP A 82 5.42 -0.41 -17.75
C ASP A 82 6.68 -0.63 -18.60
N GLY A 83 7.86 -0.37 -18.03
CA GLY A 83 9.15 -0.45 -18.73
C GLY A 83 9.38 0.64 -19.78
N THR A 84 8.44 1.56 -19.98
CA THR A 84 8.53 2.62 -21.00
C THR A 84 8.90 3.99 -20.44
N ARG A 85 8.71 4.21 -19.13
CA ARG A 85 9.12 5.45 -18.46
C ARG A 85 10.42 5.24 -17.70
N PRO A 86 11.48 6.04 -17.96
CA PRO A 86 12.64 6.05 -17.09
C PRO A 86 12.22 6.53 -15.70
N VAL A 87 12.78 5.93 -14.65
CA VAL A 87 12.60 6.39 -13.26
C VAL A 87 13.06 7.85 -13.21
N SER A 88 12.12 8.77 -13.08
CA SER A 88 12.44 10.20 -12.94
C SER A 88 13.29 10.36 -11.68
N ARG A 89 14.55 10.75 -11.84
CA ARG A 89 15.41 11.13 -10.71
C ARG A 89 14.66 12.20 -9.89
N PRO A 90 14.64 12.08 -8.55
CA PRO A 90 14.16 13.17 -7.72
C PRO A 90 15.01 14.41 -8.00
N ARG A 91 14.36 15.57 -8.13
CA ARG A 91 15.03 16.88 -8.14
C ARG A 91 15.60 17.17 -6.76
#